data_AF-A0AAN6E973-F1
#
_entry.id   AF-A0AAN6E973-F1
#
_cell.length_a   1.000
_cell.length_b   1.000
_cell.length_c   1.000
_cell.angle_alpha   90.00
_cell.angle_beta   90.00
_cell.angle_gamma   90.00
#
_symmetry.space_group_name_H-M   'P 1'
#
loop_
_entity.id
_entity.type
_entity.pdbx_description
1 polymer ?
#
loop_
_entity_poly.entity_id
_entity_poly.type
_entity_poly.pdbx_seq_one_letter_code
_entity_poly.pdbx_strand_id
1 'polypeptide(L)'
;MIDRKWWILHGMYCSGTVYVDAGAVVALARFKKSLFAAGVKRVEGVFSSNQAVRVVYEPETNGEPVDVIEIGHGLVNYTSAEISRIRGCHSSEFEAILGYCDSDNVINRGNMVITIPDQVLDDVFVTRTHKTKIRAEQRVPVPASSSNLSAI
;
A
#
# COMPACT_ATOMS: atom_id res chain seq x y z
N MET A 1 -24.00 19.62 -11.47
CA MET A 1 -22.99 18.96 -12.33
C MET A 1 -22.36 17.87 -11.49
N ILE A 2 -22.42 16.60 -11.91
CA ILE A 2 -21.86 15.49 -11.11
C ILE A 2 -20.33 15.59 -11.17
N ASP A 3 -19.68 15.64 -10.01
CA ASP A 3 -18.24 15.78 -9.86
C ASP A 3 -17.50 14.57 -10.47
N ARG A 4 -16.39 14.81 -11.18
CA ARG A 4 -15.54 13.77 -11.79
C ARG A 4 -15.10 12.71 -10.77
N LYS A 5 -14.86 13.12 -9.52
CA LYS A 5 -14.50 12.20 -8.43
C LYS A 5 -15.66 11.29 -8.03
N TRP A 6 -16.89 11.79 -8.07
CA TRP A 6 -18.07 10.99 -7.77
C TRP A 6 -18.27 9.88 -8.82
N TRP A 7 -18.03 10.19 -10.10
CA TRP A 7 -18.03 9.20 -11.18
C TRP A 7 -16.97 8.12 -11.03
N ILE A 8 -15.74 8.47 -10.63
CA ILE A 8 -14.67 7.50 -10.40
C ILE A 8 -15.00 6.56 -9.24
N LEU A 9 -15.67 7.07 -8.20
CA LEU A 9 -15.99 6.27 -7.01
C LEU A 9 -17.22 5.38 -7.19
N HIS A 10 -18.29 5.89 -7.82
CA HIS A 10 -19.60 5.22 -7.85
C HIS A 10 -20.06 4.79 -9.25
N GLY A 11 -19.46 5.35 -10.31
CA GLY A 11 -19.91 5.13 -11.68
C GLY A 11 -19.07 4.13 -12.48
N MET A 12 -17.95 3.65 -11.95
CA MET A 12 -17.01 2.80 -12.68
C MET A 12 -16.80 1.45 -12.00
N TYR A 13 -17.02 0.38 -12.76
CA TYR A 13 -16.59 -0.96 -12.38
C TYR A 13 -15.06 -1.02 -12.39
N CYS A 14 -14.46 -1.46 -11.28
CA CYS A 14 -13.02 -1.65 -11.21
C CYS A 14 -12.62 -2.94 -11.92
N SER A 15 -11.85 -2.83 -13.00
CA SER A 15 -11.40 -3.96 -13.82
C SER A 15 -10.20 -4.71 -13.21
N GLY A 16 -9.62 -4.19 -12.14
CA GLY A 16 -8.53 -4.85 -11.42
C GLY A 16 -8.13 -4.12 -10.14
N THR A 17 -7.04 -4.59 -9.55
CA THR A 17 -6.51 -4.13 -8.26
C THR A 17 -5.01 -3.86 -8.38
N VAL A 18 -4.57 -2.71 -7.86
CA VAL A 18 -3.17 -2.32 -7.75
C VAL A 18 -2.79 -2.30 -6.28
N TYR A 19 -1.79 -3.11 -5.93
CA TYR A 19 -1.26 -3.22 -4.58
C TYR A 19 -0.07 -2.28 -4.41
N VAL A 20 -0.12 -1.45 -3.39
CA VAL A 20 0.89 -0.43 -3.13
C VAL A 20 1.65 -0.70 -1.84
N ASP A 21 2.83 -0.10 -1.71
CA ASP A 21 3.58 -0.14 -0.45
C ASP A 21 3.09 0.94 0.55
N ALA A 22 3.60 0.86 1.79
CA ALA A 22 3.23 1.81 2.84
C ALA A 22 3.66 3.26 2.52
N GLY A 23 4.77 3.46 1.81
CA GLY A 23 5.26 4.77 1.39
C GLY A 23 4.30 5.45 0.41
N ALA A 24 3.80 4.68 -0.54
CA ALA A 24 2.76 5.09 -1.48
C ALA A 24 1.46 5.43 -0.75
N VAL A 25 1.02 4.64 0.24
CA VAL A 25 -0.16 4.98 1.05
C VAL A 25 -0.01 6.38 1.66
N VAL A 26 1.14 6.71 2.25
CA VAL A 26 1.38 8.04 2.83
C VAL A 26 1.30 9.13 1.77
N ALA A 27 1.98 8.90 0.63
CA ALA A 27 2.06 9.85 -0.46
C ALA A 27 0.67 10.18 -1.03
N LEU A 28 -0.16 9.15 -1.20
CA LEU A 28 -1.51 9.27 -1.73
C LEU A 28 -2.45 9.94 -0.72
N ALA A 29 -2.49 9.46 0.52
CA ALA A 29 -3.46 9.90 1.50
C ALA A 29 -3.11 11.27 2.12
N ARG A 30 -1.88 11.46 2.60
CA ARG A 30 -1.48 12.68 3.33
C ARG A 30 -1.01 13.79 2.39
N PHE A 31 -0.20 13.44 1.40
CA PHE A 31 0.44 14.44 0.53
C PHE A 31 -0.30 14.70 -0.77
N LYS A 32 -1.42 14.00 -1.01
CA LYS A 32 -2.24 14.14 -2.24
C LYS A 32 -1.37 14.03 -3.49
N LYS A 33 -0.39 13.12 -3.53
CA LYS A 33 0.47 12.88 -4.69
C LYS A 33 -0.16 11.87 -5.67
N SER A 34 0.42 11.77 -6.85
CA SER A 34 0.13 10.71 -7.82
C SER A 34 0.74 9.37 -7.37
N LEU A 35 0.23 8.26 -7.88
CA LEU A 35 0.86 6.94 -7.69
C LEU A 35 1.93 6.74 -8.76
N PHE A 36 3.17 6.57 -8.31
CA PHE A 36 4.32 6.24 -9.18
C PHE A 36 4.59 4.74 -9.16
N ALA A 37 5.24 4.23 -10.21
CA ALA A 37 5.53 2.81 -10.33
C ALA A 37 6.44 2.28 -9.21
N ALA A 38 7.34 3.12 -8.69
CA ALA A 38 8.17 2.82 -7.52
C ALA A 38 7.35 2.38 -6.29
N GLY A 39 6.11 2.86 -6.14
CA GLY A 39 5.23 2.52 -5.02
C GLY A 39 4.31 1.33 -5.27
N VAL A 40 4.40 0.66 -6.43
CA VAL A 40 3.56 -0.47 -6.81
C VAL A 40 4.27 -1.79 -6.49
N LYS A 41 3.61 -2.66 -5.72
CA LYS A 41 4.11 -3.99 -5.37
C LYS A 41 3.67 -5.07 -6.35
N ARG A 42 2.38 -5.09 -6.68
CA ARG A 42 1.78 -6.08 -7.58
C ARG A 42 0.47 -5.57 -8.17
N VAL A 43 0.02 -6.23 -9.22
CA VAL A 43 -1.22 -5.93 -9.92
C VAL A 43 -2.01 -7.21 -10.09
N GLU A 44 -3.33 -7.14 -9.94
CA GLU A 44 -4.26 -8.23 -10.19
C GLU A 44 -5.37 -7.78 -11.15
N GLY A 45 -5.89 -8.74 -11.92
CA GLY A 45 -6.88 -8.49 -12.97
C GLY A 45 -6.25 -8.07 -14.29
N VAL A 46 -7.10 -7.92 -15.30
CA VAL A 46 -6.70 -7.52 -16.65
C VAL A 46 -7.44 -6.23 -17.00
N PHE A 47 -6.66 -5.19 -17.24
CA PHE A 47 -7.18 -3.87 -17.56
C PHE A 47 -6.22 -3.09 -18.46
N SER A 48 -6.80 -2.12 -19.17
CA SER A 48 -6.12 -1.21 -20.10
C SER A 48 -5.95 0.18 -19.52
N SER A 49 -5.15 1.01 -20.18
CA SER A 49 -5.05 2.45 -19.89
C SER A 49 -6.43 3.11 -19.84
N ASN A 50 -6.61 4.07 -18.94
CA ASN A 50 -7.85 4.79 -18.60
C ASN A 50 -8.98 3.94 -18.01
N GLN A 51 -8.75 2.68 -17.65
CA GLN A 51 -9.72 1.91 -16.87
C GLN A 51 -9.56 2.14 -15.36
N ALA A 52 -10.67 1.96 -14.64
CA ALA A 52 -10.70 2.11 -13.19
C ALA A 52 -10.14 0.86 -12.51
N VAL A 53 -9.34 1.09 -11.46
CA VAL A 53 -8.78 0.05 -10.60
C VAL A 53 -8.95 0.39 -9.13
N ARG A 54 -9.03 -0.63 -8.30
CA ARG A 54 -8.89 -0.50 -6.84
C ARG A 54 -7.42 -0.31 -6.49
N VAL A 55 -7.14 0.58 -5.56
CA VAL A 55 -5.81 0.77 -4.96
C VAL A 55 -5.87 0.26 -3.54
N VAL A 56 -5.06 -0.75 -3.22
CA VAL A 56 -5.08 -1.43 -1.92
C VAL A 56 -3.69 -1.52 -1.32
N TYR A 57 -3.63 -1.57 0.00
CA TYR A 57 -2.43 -1.83 0.77
C TYR A 57 -2.56 -3.18 1.47
N GLU A 58 -1.53 -4.01 1.32
CA GLU A 58 -1.43 -5.32 1.98
C GLU A 58 -0.31 -5.21 3.03
N PRO A 59 -0.65 -5.17 4.33
CA PRO A 59 0.33 -5.10 5.40
C PRO A 59 1.20 -6.35 5.43
N GLU A 60 2.52 -6.17 5.55
CA GLU A 60 3.43 -7.30 5.78
C GLU A 60 3.37 -7.71 7.25
N THR A 61 2.98 -8.95 7.51
CA THR A 61 3.00 -9.57 8.83
C THR A 61 3.93 -10.76 8.85
N ASN A 62 4.38 -11.14 10.05
CA ASN A 62 5.26 -12.29 10.26
C ASN A 62 4.49 -13.63 10.12
N GLY A 63 3.62 -13.78 9.13
CA GLY A 63 2.85 -14.99 8.86
C GLY A 63 1.38 -14.99 9.32
N GLU A 64 0.90 -13.91 9.93
CA GLU A 64 -0.51 -13.78 10.32
C GLU A 64 -1.35 -13.20 9.16
N PRO A 65 -2.45 -13.82 8.74
CA PRO A 65 -3.31 -13.25 7.71
C PRO A 65 -3.82 -11.87 8.15
N VAL A 66 -3.64 -10.85 7.29
CA VAL A 66 -4.23 -9.52 7.50
C VAL A 66 -5.01 -9.13 6.27
N ASP A 67 -6.17 -8.54 6.52
CA ASP A 67 -7.03 -8.06 5.46
C ASP A 67 -6.35 -6.95 4.64
N VAL A 68 -6.62 -6.96 3.35
CA VAL A 68 -6.20 -5.87 2.46
C VAL A 68 -6.97 -4.60 2.81
N ILE A 69 -6.25 -3.50 2.93
CA ILE A 69 -6.82 -2.20 3.25
C ILE A 69 -7.07 -1.46 1.95
N GLU A 70 -8.33 -1.14 1.66
CA GLU A 70 -8.66 -0.32 0.50
C GLU A 70 -8.27 1.15 0.74
N ILE A 71 -7.45 1.68 -0.16
CA ILE A 71 -6.97 3.07 -0.11
C ILE A 71 -7.90 3.98 -0.92
N GLY A 72 -8.41 3.46 -2.03
CA GLY A 72 -9.29 4.19 -2.93
C GLY A 72 -9.31 3.63 -4.34
N HIS A 73 -9.82 4.40 -5.29
CA HIS A 73 -9.92 4.04 -6.70
C HIS A 73 -9.17 5.03 -7.59
N GLY A 74 -8.73 4.59 -8.76
CA GLY A 74 -8.19 5.52 -9.75
C GLY A 74 -8.16 4.99 -11.18
N LEU A 75 -7.93 5.90 -12.13
CA LEU A 75 -7.73 5.56 -13.54
C LEU A 75 -6.25 5.40 -13.84
N VAL A 76 -5.87 4.24 -14.37
CA VAL A 76 -4.47 3.94 -14.70
C VAL A 76 -4.05 4.56 -16.02
N ASN A 77 -2.79 4.97 -16.14
CA ASN A 77 -2.21 5.45 -17.40
C ASN A 77 -1.68 4.31 -18.27
N TYR A 78 -1.38 3.16 -17.68
CA TYR A 78 -0.74 2.01 -18.32
C TYR A 78 -1.61 0.76 -18.15
N THR A 79 -1.45 -0.21 -19.03
CA THR A 79 -2.13 -1.52 -18.93
C THR A 79 -1.59 -2.33 -17.74
N SER A 80 -2.39 -3.28 -17.27
CA SER A 80 -1.98 -4.24 -16.23
C SER A 80 -0.63 -4.94 -16.51
N ALA A 81 -0.39 -5.32 -17.78
CA ALA A 81 0.85 -5.95 -18.21
C ALA A 81 2.05 -4.99 -18.17
N GLU A 82 1.86 -3.73 -18.58
CA GLU A 82 2.91 -2.72 -18.55
C GLU A 82 3.26 -2.32 -17.12
N ILE A 83 2.25 -2.07 -16.26
CA ILE A 83 2.47 -1.78 -14.83
C ILE A 83 3.24 -2.92 -14.17
N SER A 84 2.93 -4.18 -14.51
CA SER A 84 3.66 -5.34 -13.98
C SER A 84 5.14 -5.36 -14.38
N ARG A 85 5.51 -4.75 -15.51
CA ARG A 85 6.90 -4.65 -15.99
C ARG A 85 7.67 -3.48 -15.39
N ILE A 86 7.01 -2.34 -15.17
CA ILE A 86 7.65 -1.12 -14.64
C ILE A 86 7.54 -0.94 -13.13
N ARG A 87 6.80 -1.82 -12.43
CA ARG A 87 6.66 -1.76 -10.96
C ARG A 87 8.03 -1.73 -10.28
N GLY A 88 8.18 -0.86 -9.28
CA GLY A 88 9.44 -0.64 -8.58
C GLY A 88 10.46 0.23 -9.34
N CYS A 89 10.24 0.57 -10.62
CA CYS A 89 11.15 1.38 -11.41
C CYS A 89 10.85 2.89 -11.28
N HIS A 90 11.85 3.69 -11.64
CA HIS A 90 11.71 5.13 -11.87
C HIS A 90 11.14 5.41 -13.26
N SER A 91 10.43 6.54 -13.43
CA SER A 91 9.83 6.89 -14.72
C SER A 91 10.86 7.07 -15.84
N SER A 92 12.09 7.46 -15.50
CA SER A 92 13.22 7.53 -16.44
C SER A 92 13.56 6.18 -17.09
N GLU A 93 13.11 5.06 -16.52
CA GLU A 93 13.35 3.71 -17.05
C GLU A 93 12.19 3.23 -17.95
N PHE A 94 11.07 3.95 -18.00
CA PHE A 94 9.87 3.49 -18.71
C PHE A 94 10.11 3.37 -20.21
N GLU A 95 10.78 4.34 -20.83
CA GLU A 95 11.05 4.30 -22.27
C GLU A 95 11.93 3.10 -22.64
N ALA A 96 12.90 2.74 -21.80
CA ALA A 96 13.74 1.57 -22.02
C ALA A 96 12.98 0.24 -21.87
N ILE A 97 11.99 0.18 -20.95
CA ILE A 97 11.24 -1.05 -20.66
C ILE A 97 10.05 -1.22 -21.61
N LEU A 98 9.29 -0.15 -21.86
CA LEU A 98 8.03 -0.15 -22.61
C LEU A 98 8.20 0.29 -24.07
N GLY A 99 9.29 1.00 -24.39
CA GLY A 99 9.49 1.65 -25.69
C GLY A 99 8.83 3.03 -25.79
N TYR A 100 8.19 3.51 -24.72
CA TYR A 100 7.56 4.84 -24.65
C TYR A 100 7.38 5.29 -23.19
N CYS A 101 7.13 6.58 -22.98
CA CYS A 101 6.79 7.15 -21.68
C CYS A 101 5.84 8.34 -21.85
N ASP A 102 4.53 8.07 -21.83
CA ASP A 102 3.50 9.13 -21.97
C ASP A 102 3.19 9.81 -20.63
N SER A 103 3.55 9.18 -19.51
CA SER A 103 3.31 9.71 -18.17
C SER A 103 4.28 9.15 -17.14
N ASP A 104 4.80 9.99 -16.27
CA ASP A 104 5.72 9.56 -15.21
C ASP A 104 5.04 8.75 -14.08
N ASN A 105 3.70 8.72 -14.05
CA ASN A 105 2.92 8.12 -12.98
C ASN A 105 2.01 7.02 -13.51
N VAL A 106 1.72 6.04 -12.64
CA VAL A 106 0.78 4.96 -12.92
C VAL A 106 -0.66 5.46 -12.78
N ILE A 107 -0.95 6.28 -11.77
CA ILE A 107 -2.25 6.95 -11.59
C ILE A 107 -2.00 8.40 -11.21
N ASN A 108 -2.55 9.33 -12.00
CA ASN A 108 -2.46 10.75 -11.69
C ASN A 108 -3.34 11.12 -10.48
N ARG A 109 -2.89 12.04 -9.62
CA ARG A 109 -3.67 12.52 -8.47
C ARG A 109 -5.08 12.99 -8.83
N GLY A 110 -5.25 13.67 -9.97
CA GLY A 110 -6.54 14.16 -10.45
C GLY A 110 -7.49 13.06 -10.90
N ASN A 111 -6.97 11.86 -11.14
CA ASN A 111 -7.70 10.66 -11.55
C ASN A 111 -7.86 9.67 -10.39
N MET A 112 -7.59 10.10 -9.16
CA MET A 112 -7.64 9.25 -7.97
C MET A 112 -8.62 9.81 -6.93
N VAL A 113 -9.38 8.89 -6.35
CA VAL A 113 -10.25 9.12 -5.20
C VAL A 113 -9.72 8.30 -4.05
N ILE A 114 -9.45 8.95 -2.92
CA ILE A 114 -8.99 8.31 -1.69
C ILE A 114 -10.20 8.16 -0.77
N THR A 115 -10.37 6.96 -0.21
CA THR A 115 -11.52 6.60 0.64
C THR A 115 -11.10 6.14 2.04
N ILE A 116 -9.81 5.93 2.28
CA ILE A 116 -9.31 5.49 3.59
C ILE A 116 -9.57 6.54 4.69
N PRO A 117 -10.14 6.14 5.85
CA PRO A 117 -10.28 7.02 7.01
C PRO A 117 -8.94 7.35 7.67
N ASP A 118 -8.83 8.53 8.27
CA ASP A 118 -7.59 8.98 8.93
C ASP A 118 -7.15 8.06 10.08
N GLN A 119 -8.09 7.47 10.83
CA GLN A 119 -7.78 6.51 11.90
C GLN A 119 -7.04 5.26 11.38
N VAL A 120 -7.45 4.74 10.23
CA VAL A 120 -6.83 3.56 9.62
C VAL A 120 -5.42 3.87 9.13
N LEU A 121 -5.19 5.10 8.65
CA LEU A 121 -3.84 5.55 8.28
C LEU A 121 -2.92 5.49 9.50
N ASP A 122 -3.35 6.00 10.66
CA ASP A 122 -2.53 5.99 11.87
C ASP A 122 -2.19 4.57 12.33
N ASP A 123 -3.15 3.64 12.28
CA ASP A 123 -2.92 2.23 12.62
C ASP A 123 -1.88 1.56 11.70
N VAL A 124 -1.94 1.83 10.38
CA VAL A 124 -0.94 1.37 9.41
C VAL A 124 0.48 1.85 9.78
N PHE A 125 0.62 2.98 10.46
CA PHE A 125 1.91 3.51 10.93
C PHE A 125 2.31 3.03 12.33
N VAL A 126 1.36 2.86 13.26
CA VAL A 126 1.64 2.43 14.65
C VAL A 126 2.27 1.04 14.70
N THR A 127 1.88 0.12 13.80
CA THR A 127 2.45 -1.24 13.77
C THR A 127 3.94 -1.28 13.40
N ARG A 128 4.49 -0.25 12.73
CA ARG A 128 5.94 -0.18 12.41
C ARG A 128 6.78 0.40 13.56
N THR A 129 6.21 1.23 14.42
CA THR A 129 6.94 1.83 15.57
C THR A 129 7.00 0.88 16.77
N HIS A 130 6.02 -0.02 16.94
CA HIS A 130 5.96 -0.92 18.10
C HIS A 130 6.83 -2.18 18.03
N LYS A 131 7.38 -2.57 16.86
CA LYS A 131 8.28 -3.73 16.76
C LYS A 131 9.65 -3.52 17.43
N THR A 132 10.05 -2.27 17.71
CA THR A 132 11.34 -1.98 18.38
C THR A 132 11.23 -1.89 19.91
N LYS A 133 10.02 -1.68 20.48
CA LYS A 133 9.86 -1.55 21.95
C LYS A 133 9.29 -2.78 22.66
N ILE A 134 8.48 -3.60 22.02
CA ILE A 134 7.80 -4.70 22.74
C ILE A 134 8.73 -5.90 23.04
N ARG A 135 9.91 -6.00 22.38
CA ARG A 135 10.90 -7.04 22.71
C ARG A 135 11.83 -6.69 23.88
N ALA A 136 11.80 -5.46 24.39
CA ALA A 136 12.66 -5.03 25.50
C ALA A 136 12.02 -5.26 26.90
N GLU A 137 10.70 -5.39 26.99
CA GLU A 137 9.98 -5.41 28.29
C GLU A 137 9.45 -6.79 28.73
N GLN A 138 9.70 -7.86 27.97
CA GLN A 138 9.29 -9.24 28.33
C GLN A 138 10.46 -10.17 28.69
N ARG A 139 11.52 -9.66 29.34
CA ARG A 139 12.34 -10.54 30.21
C ARG A 139 11.70 -10.56 31.59
N VAL A 140 10.85 -11.55 31.81
CA VAL A 140 10.43 -11.92 33.17
C VAL A 140 11.70 -12.23 33.98
N PRO A 141 11.91 -11.63 35.17
CA PRO A 141 13.03 -12.00 36.02
C PRO A 141 12.83 -13.43 36.49
N VAL A 142 13.82 -14.29 36.25
CA VAL A 142 13.87 -15.65 36.79
C VAL A 142 13.88 -15.53 38.32
N PRO A 143 12.91 -16.10 39.06
CA PRO A 143 12.94 -16.04 40.51
C PRO A 143 14.15 -16.81 41.02
N ALA A 144 14.92 -16.19 41.93
CA ALA A 144 16.05 -16.81 42.59
C ALA A 144 15.58 -18.05 43.36
N SER A 145 16.20 -19.20 43.09
CA SER A 145 15.97 -20.45 43.79
C SER A 145 16.39 -20.31 45.26
N SER A 146 15.42 -20.28 46.18
CA SER A 146 15.67 -20.43 47.61
C SER A 146 15.98 -21.89 47.92
N SER A 147 17.25 -22.20 48.13
CA SER A 147 17.69 -23.46 48.72
C SER A 147 17.34 -23.47 50.21
N ASN A 148 16.22 -24.11 50.54
CA ASN A 148 16.00 -24.63 51.90
C ASN A 148 16.88 -25.87 52.09
N LEU A 149 17.82 -25.80 53.01
CA LEU A 149 18.49 -26.97 53.60
C LEU A 149 18.40 -26.86 55.11
N SER A 150 17.41 -27.58 55.65
CA SER A 150 17.34 -28.02 57.04
C SER A 150 17.64 -29.53 57.06
N ALA A 151 18.80 -29.90 57.60
CA ALA A 151 19.26 -31.24 58.00
C ALA A 151 20.72 -31.01 58.45
N ILE A 152 21.20 -31.25 59.67
CA ILE A 152 20.85 -32.12 60.82
C ILE A 152 21.33 -31.40 62.08
#